data_AF-A0A3P8J8E1-F1
#
_entry.id   AF-A0A3P8J8E1-F1
#
_cell.length_a   1.000
_cell.length_b   1.000
_cell.length_c   1.000
_cell.angle_alpha   90.00
_cell.angle_beta   90.00
_cell.angle_gamma   90.00
#
_symmetry.space_group_name_H-M   'P 1'
#
loop_
_entity.id
_entity.type
_entity.pdbx_description
1 polymer ?
#
loop_
_entity_poly.entity_id
_entity_poly.type
_entity_poly.pdbx_seq_one_letter_code
_entity_poly.pdbx_strand_id
1 'polypeptide(L)'
;MIDFYYWDISGPGAGIENIDLGFGKLSMAATRSSESGGSATFADRDALGNRIYDNIVPNDVFDVRLAQMEINPGGTLELGVDYGHTNVPDNYYLQPDASKDGWMLTAEHTQSMLKGYNKFVLQYATDAMTSNGKGLPQGGSINNDGTLWRVLDHGAISLGDSWDLMYVGMYQDINLDNNNGTKWWTVGVRPMYKWTPIMSTLLEVGYDNVESQKTGDNNNQYKITLAQQWQAGDSIWSRPAIRVFATYAKWDEKWGYANGDSGTGYTSGVAYNDTSAKTFSRGDNDEWTFGAQMEIWW
;
A
#
# COMPACT_ATOMS: atom_id res chain seq x y z
N MET A 1 -5.15 -7.81 6.81
CA MET A 1 -4.25 -8.41 7.83
C MET A 1 -2.86 -7.78 7.84
N ILE A 2 -2.40 -7.27 6.70
CA ILE A 2 -1.12 -6.54 6.55
C ILE A 2 -1.26 -5.01 6.70
N ASP A 3 -2.41 -4.53 7.19
CA ASP A 3 -2.73 -3.09 7.31
C ASP A 3 -2.42 -2.27 6.05
N PHE A 4 -2.78 -2.84 4.90
CA PHE A 4 -2.50 -2.26 3.59
C PHE A 4 -3.80 -1.80 2.92
N TYR A 5 -3.96 -0.48 2.82
CA TYR A 5 -4.94 0.15 1.95
C TYR A 5 -4.40 0.15 0.52
N TYR A 6 -5.12 -0.46 -0.42
CA TYR A 6 -4.72 -0.51 -1.85
C TYR A 6 -5.49 0.50 -2.71
N TRP A 7 -6.59 1.06 -2.21
CA TRP A 7 -7.37 2.10 -2.88
C TRP A 7 -7.96 3.06 -1.84
N ASP A 8 -7.33 4.21 -1.68
CA ASP A 8 -7.67 5.22 -0.69
C ASP A 8 -7.29 6.61 -1.21
N ILE A 9 -8.31 7.40 -1.56
CA ILE A 9 -8.20 8.79 -2.02
C ILE A 9 -8.64 9.79 -0.94
N SER A 10 -8.73 9.34 0.32
CA SER A 10 -9.29 10.14 1.41
C SER A 10 -8.55 11.45 1.61
N GLY A 11 -9.31 12.52 1.79
CA GLY A 11 -8.80 13.87 1.98
C GLY A 11 -9.93 14.90 1.83
N PRO A 12 -9.62 16.20 1.89
CA PRO A 12 -10.58 17.25 1.54
C PRO A 12 -11.16 16.99 0.14
N GLY A 13 -12.48 16.98 0.02
CA GLY A 13 -13.13 16.66 -1.25
C GLY A 13 -14.64 16.86 -1.26
N ALA A 14 -15.22 16.60 -2.41
CA ALA A 14 -16.66 16.60 -2.66
C ALA A 14 -17.00 15.57 -3.73
N GLY A 15 -18.23 15.08 -3.75
CA GLY A 15 -18.65 14.10 -4.74
C GLY A 15 -20.14 13.82 -4.68
N ILE A 16 -20.57 12.96 -5.60
CA ILE A 16 -21.89 12.34 -5.62
C ILE A 16 -21.68 10.83 -5.69
N GLU A 17 -22.33 10.10 -4.80
CA GLU A 17 -22.18 8.65 -4.68
C GLU A 17 -23.50 7.93 -4.90
N ASN A 18 -23.41 6.66 -5.27
CA ASN A 18 -24.55 5.74 -5.37
C ASN A 18 -25.63 6.17 -6.38
N ILE A 19 -25.24 6.79 -7.49
CA ILE A 19 -26.15 7.04 -8.62
C ILE A 19 -26.57 5.69 -9.21
N ASP A 20 -27.87 5.44 -9.23
CA ASP A 20 -28.41 4.18 -9.73
C ASP A 20 -28.44 4.15 -11.25
N LEU A 21 -27.70 3.23 -11.86
CA LEU A 21 -27.73 2.97 -13.30
C LEU A 21 -28.55 1.72 -13.67
N GLY A 22 -29.19 1.07 -12.69
CA GLY A 22 -29.95 -0.16 -12.85
C GLY A 22 -29.08 -1.42 -12.85
N PHE A 23 -27.95 -1.41 -13.55
CA PHE A 23 -27.00 -2.55 -13.61
C PHE A 23 -25.80 -2.41 -12.64
N GLY A 24 -25.72 -1.31 -11.91
CA GLY A 24 -24.64 -0.98 -10.99
C GLY A 24 -24.83 0.41 -10.38
N LYS A 25 -23.89 0.82 -9.52
CA LYS A 25 -23.87 2.13 -8.85
C LYS A 25 -22.68 2.95 -9.34
N LEU A 26 -22.96 4.15 -9.85
CA LEU A 26 -21.94 5.12 -10.25
C LEU A 26 -21.66 6.09 -9.10
N SER A 27 -20.39 6.32 -8.82
CA SER A 27 -19.90 7.33 -7.89
C SER A 27 -18.84 8.18 -8.58
N MET A 28 -18.84 9.48 -8.30
CA MET A 28 -17.85 10.44 -8.81
C MET A 28 -17.42 11.35 -7.67
N ALA A 29 -16.11 11.49 -7.47
CA ALA A 29 -15.54 12.31 -6.42
C ALA A 29 -14.34 13.12 -6.92
N ALA A 30 -14.11 14.26 -6.29
CA ALA A 30 -12.87 15.01 -6.40
C ALA A 30 -12.30 15.22 -5.00
N THR A 31 -11.06 14.79 -4.80
CA THR A 31 -10.34 14.96 -3.52
C THR A 31 -9.00 15.64 -3.75
N ARG A 32 -8.39 16.12 -2.66
CA ARG A 32 -7.13 16.84 -2.68
C ARG A 32 -6.14 16.27 -1.67
N SER A 33 -4.88 16.22 -2.07
CA SER A 33 -3.72 16.05 -1.20
C SER A 33 -2.68 17.14 -1.48
N SER A 34 -1.54 17.12 -0.78
CA SER A 34 -0.46 18.07 -1.04
C SER A 34 0.90 17.48 -0.67
N GLU A 35 1.92 17.76 -1.48
CA GLU A 35 3.32 17.43 -1.20
C GLU A 35 4.04 18.61 -0.53
N SER A 36 4.97 18.31 0.38
CA SER A 36 5.91 19.30 0.91
C SER A 36 7.00 19.57 -0.13
N GLY A 37 7.13 20.82 -0.57
CA GLY A 37 8.07 21.19 -1.62
C GLY A 37 7.65 20.70 -3.01
N GLY A 38 8.54 20.91 -3.99
CA GLY A 38 8.32 20.54 -5.39
C GLY A 38 7.91 21.70 -6.30
N SER A 39 7.60 22.89 -5.75
CA SER A 39 7.34 24.08 -6.56
C SER A 39 8.13 25.32 -6.13
N ALA A 40 8.33 26.23 -7.08
CA ALA A 40 9.11 27.44 -6.91
C ALA A 40 8.52 28.59 -7.73
N THR A 41 8.59 29.81 -7.21
CA THR A 41 8.42 31.03 -7.98
C THR A 41 9.69 31.40 -8.75
N PHE A 42 9.63 32.46 -9.54
CA PHE A 42 10.85 33.00 -10.19
C PHE A 42 11.90 33.51 -9.17
N ALA A 43 11.44 34.02 -8.02
CA ALA A 43 12.26 34.67 -7.00
C ALA A 43 12.89 33.71 -6.00
N ASP A 44 12.41 32.46 -5.92
CA ASP A 44 12.90 31.47 -4.95
C ASP A 44 14.27 30.96 -5.38
N ARG A 45 15.31 31.56 -4.79
CA ARG A 45 16.72 31.33 -5.12
C ARG A 45 17.56 31.14 -3.87
N ASP A 46 18.53 30.24 -3.93
CA ASP A 46 19.55 30.09 -2.89
C ASP A 46 20.60 31.21 -2.97
N ALA A 47 21.53 31.24 -2.00
CA ALA A 47 22.61 32.22 -1.96
C ALA A 47 23.57 32.18 -3.19
N LEU A 48 23.50 31.11 -3.99
CA LEU A 48 24.27 30.90 -5.21
C LEU A 48 23.46 31.22 -6.48
N GLY A 49 22.18 31.60 -6.34
CA GLY A 49 21.28 31.91 -7.44
C GLY A 49 20.58 30.69 -8.07
N ASN A 50 20.69 29.49 -7.49
CA ASN A 50 19.96 28.31 -7.94
C ASN A 50 18.52 28.35 -7.46
N ARG A 51 17.58 27.83 -8.25
CA ARG A 51 16.16 27.79 -7.85
C ARG A 51 15.95 26.81 -6.70
N ILE A 52 15.17 27.22 -5.71
CA ILE A 52 14.74 26.37 -4.59
C ILE A 52 13.28 25.98 -4.80
N TYR A 53 12.96 24.69 -4.66
CA TYR A 53 11.62 24.14 -4.84
C TYR A 53 11.00 23.71 -3.50
N ASP A 54 10.78 24.65 -2.60
CA ASP A 54 10.32 24.42 -1.22
C ASP A 54 8.83 24.74 -0.98
N ASN A 55 8.13 25.26 -1.99
CA ASN A 55 6.71 25.55 -1.87
C ASN A 55 5.86 24.29 -2.05
N ILE A 56 4.78 24.22 -1.27
CA ILE A 56 3.80 23.12 -1.27
C ILE A 56 3.21 22.94 -2.68
N VAL A 57 3.07 21.69 -3.11
CA VAL A 57 2.39 21.33 -4.36
C VAL A 57 1.04 20.70 -4.04
N PRO A 58 -0.09 21.39 -4.30
CA PRO A 58 -1.42 20.79 -4.23
C PRO A 58 -1.60 19.74 -5.32
N ASN A 59 -2.34 18.69 -5.01
CA ASN A 59 -2.58 17.54 -5.88
C ASN A 59 -4.06 17.22 -5.90
N ASP A 60 -4.67 17.28 -7.08
CA ASP A 60 -6.10 17.00 -7.28
C ASP A 60 -6.30 15.60 -7.83
N VAL A 61 -7.33 14.91 -7.34
CA VAL A 61 -7.76 13.60 -7.81
C VAL A 61 -9.19 13.70 -8.31
N PHE A 62 -9.44 13.16 -9.50
CA PHE A 62 -10.77 12.95 -10.05
C PHE A 62 -11.03 11.45 -10.14
N ASP A 63 -11.94 10.96 -9.30
CA ASP A 63 -12.28 9.55 -9.14
C ASP A 63 -13.66 9.28 -9.76
N VAL A 64 -13.75 8.19 -10.51
CA VAL A 64 -15.01 7.65 -11.04
C VAL A 64 -15.04 6.15 -10.78
N ARG A 65 -16.11 5.67 -10.14
CA ARG A 65 -16.31 4.25 -9.82
C ARG A 65 -17.65 3.74 -10.27
N LEU A 66 -17.66 2.51 -10.77
CA LEU A 66 -18.85 1.75 -11.11
C LEU A 66 -18.82 0.44 -10.34
N ALA A 67 -19.65 0.35 -9.30
CA ALA A 67 -19.67 -0.75 -8.34
C ALA A 67 -20.95 -1.59 -8.45
N GLN A 68 -21.00 -2.67 -7.68
CA GLN A 68 -22.17 -3.56 -7.52
C GLN A 68 -22.67 -4.18 -8.83
N MET A 69 -21.79 -4.36 -9.82
CA MET A 69 -22.15 -5.07 -11.04
C MET A 69 -22.17 -6.58 -10.77
N GLU A 70 -23.33 -7.21 -10.82
CA GLU A 70 -23.46 -8.66 -10.66
C GLU A 70 -22.97 -9.38 -11.93
N ILE A 71 -21.73 -9.86 -11.92
CA ILE A 71 -21.12 -10.51 -13.09
C ILE A 71 -21.26 -12.05 -13.08
N ASN A 72 -21.47 -12.64 -11.91
CA ASN A 72 -21.72 -14.07 -11.73
C ASN A 72 -22.49 -14.33 -10.41
N PRO A 73 -23.07 -15.54 -10.19
CA PRO A 73 -23.76 -15.85 -8.93
C PRO A 73 -22.86 -15.68 -7.70
N GLY A 74 -23.27 -14.77 -6.80
CA GLY A 74 -22.51 -14.43 -5.58
C GLY A 74 -21.27 -13.56 -5.82
N GLY A 75 -21.05 -13.08 -7.05
CA GLY A 75 -19.88 -12.30 -7.45
C GLY A 75 -20.26 -10.91 -7.97
N THR A 76 -19.63 -9.88 -7.42
CA THR A 76 -19.78 -8.49 -7.88
C THR A 76 -18.46 -7.93 -8.38
N LEU A 77 -18.51 -7.08 -9.41
CA LEU A 77 -17.36 -6.34 -9.94
C LEU A 77 -17.50 -4.85 -9.63
N GLU A 78 -16.39 -4.25 -9.21
CA GLU A 78 -16.19 -2.81 -9.14
C GLU A 78 -15.04 -2.41 -10.07
N LEU A 79 -15.29 -1.39 -10.90
CA LEU A 79 -14.29 -0.77 -11.76
C LEU A 79 -14.13 0.68 -11.34
N GLY A 80 -12.89 1.18 -11.35
CA GLY A 80 -12.64 2.59 -11.10
C GLY A 80 -11.48 3.15 -11.89
N VAL A 81 -11.55 4.46 -12.08
CA VAL A 81 -10.53 5.27 -12.74
C VAL A 81 -10.27 6.49 -11.86
N ASP A 82 -9.00 6.69 -11.54
CA ASP A 82 -8.49 7.88 -10.87
C ASP A 82 -7.56 8.63 -11.84
N TYR A 83 -7.81 9.91 -12.03
CA TYR A 83 -6.85 10.83 -12.66
C TYR A 83 -6.33 11.80 -11.61
N GLY A 84 -5.01 11.77 -11.38
CA GLY A 84 -4.33 12.63 -10.43
C GLY A 84 -3.46 13.67 -11.14
N HIS A 85 -3.46 14.92 -10.68
CA HIS A 85 -2.66 16.00 -11.25
C HIS A 85 -2.21 17.04 -10.21
N THR A 86 -0.96 17.48 -10.31
CA THR A 86 -0.38 18.59 -9.53
C THR A 86 -0.97 19.92 -9.97
N ASN A 87 -1.61 20.65 -9.06
CA ASN A 87 -2.25 21.93 -9.35
C ASN A 87 -1.48 23.09 -8.68
N VAL A 88 -0.40 23.53 -9.32
CA VAL A 88 0.42 24.64 -8.81
C VAL A 88 -0.23 26.01 -9.08
N PRO A 89 -0.11 27.00 -8.17
CA PRO A 89 -0.64 28.34 -8.39
C PRO A 89 0.01 29.06 -9.58
N ASP A 90 -0.66 30.10 -10.07
CA ASP A 90 -0.11 30.98 -11.12
C ASP A 90 1.28 31.51 -10.74
N ASN A 91 2.22 31.45 -11.69
CA ASN A 91 3.62 31.84 -11.55
C ASN A 91 4.48 30.94 -10.62
N TYR A 92 3.97 29.77 -10.25
CA TYR A 92 4.77 28.68 -9.69
C TYR A 92 5.14 27.68 -10.76
N TYR A 93 6.32 27.10 -10.63
CA TYR A 93 6.86 26.11 -11.54
C TYR A 93 7.30 24.90 -10.74
N LEU A 94 6.99 23.72 -11.26
CA LEU A 94 7.44 22.46 -10.69
C LEU A 94 8.95 22.28 -10.88
N GLN A 95 9.52 21.43 -10.04
CA GLN A 95 10.89 20.95 -10.20
C GLN A 95 11.10 20.35 -11.61
N PRO A 96 12.30 20.46 -12.22
CA PRO A 96 12.58 19.76 -13.47
C PRO A 96 12.34 18.25 -13.30
N ASP A 97 11.80 17.63 -14.35
CA ASP A 97 11.48 16.19 -14.39
C ASP A 97 10.41 15.74 -13.38
N ALA A 98 9.59 16.67 -12.89
CA ALA A 98 8.34 16.36 -12.21
C ALA A 98 7.34 15.71 -13.17
N SER A 99 6.77 14.57 -12.78
CA SER A 99 5.81 13.80 -13.58
C SER A 99 4.46 14.51 -13.75
N LYS A 100 4.09 15.34 -12.78
CA LYS A 100 2.90 16.21 -12.74
C LYS A 100 1.56 15.50 -12.65
N ASP A 101 1.31 14.47 -13.44
CA ASP A 101 0.03 13.77 -13.46
C ASP A 101 0.20 12.26 -13.63
N GLY A 102 -0.92 11.55 -13.57
CA GLY A 102 -0.94 10.11 -13.73
C GLY A 102 -2.35 9.55 -13.64
N TRP A 103 -2.48 8.31 -14.07
CA TRP A 103 -3.73 7.57 -14.04
C TRP A 103 -3.61 6.36 -13.11
N MET A 104 -4.72 5.94 -12.53
CA MET A 104 -4.83 4.65 -11.86
C MET A 104 -6.15 3.98 -12.23
N LEU A 105 -6.06 2.72 -12.63
CA LEU A 105 -7.19 1.86 -12.97
C LEU A 105 -7.29 0.78 -11.92
N THR A 106 -8.50 0.55 -11.41
CA THR A 106 -8.78 -0.53 -10.45
C THR A 106 -9.90 -1.41 -10.96
N ALA A 107 -9.71 -2.72 -10.87
CA ALA A 107 -10.76 -3.71 -11.01
C ALA A 107 -10.76 -4.62 -9.78
N GLU A 108 -11.90 -4.72 -9.11
CA GLU A 108 -12.09 -5.56 -7.92
C GLU A 108 -13.27 -6.49 -8.10
N HIS A 109 -13.02 -7.79 -8.08
CA HIS A 109 -14.05 -8.82 -8.01
C HIS A 109 -14.21 -9.31 -6.58
N THR A 110 -15.43 -9.28 -6.04
CA THR A 110 -15.76 -9.83 -4.73
C THR A 110 -16.65 -11.06 -4.90
N GLN A 111 -16.18 -12.23 -4.47
CA GLN A 111 -16.93 -13.47 -4.46
C GLN A 111 -17.36 -13.84 -3.03
N SER A 112 -18.66 -14.02 -2.82
CA SER A 112 -19.21 -14.59 -1.60
C SER A 112 -19.00 -16.10 -1.59
N MET A 113 -18.36 -16.63 -0.54
CA MET A 113 -18.09 -18.06 -0.38
C MET A 113 -17.76 -18.41 1.07
N LEU A 114 -18.05 -19.65 1.49
CA LEU A 114 -17.62 -20.19 2.80
C LEU A 114 -17.93 -19.28 4.00
N LYS A 115 -19.15 -18.72 4.05
CA LYS A 115 -19.62 -17.75 5.07
C LYS A 115 -18.75 -16.48 5.18
N GLY A 116 -18.03 -16.14 4.12
CA GLY A 116 -17.22 -14.94 4.03
C GLY A 116 -17.04 -14.52 2.57
N TYR A 117 -15.85 -14.04 2.24
CA TYR A 117 -15.55 -13.52 0.91
C TYR A 117 -14.12 -13.78 0.47
N ASN A 118 -13.93 -13.76 -0.85
CA ASN A 118 -12.66 -13.58 -1.53
C ASN A 118 -12.75 -12.33 -2.41
N LYS A 119 -11.69 -11.53 -2.42
CA LYS A 119 -11.52 -10.35 -3.26
C LYS A 119 -10.28 -10.54 -4.13
N PHE A 120 -10.48 -10.44 -5.44
CA PHE A 120 -9.41 -10.39 -6.43
C PHE A 120 -9.33 -8.98 -7.02
N VAL A 121 -8.16 -8.37 -6.93
CA VAL A 121 -7.90 -6.98 -7.29
C VAL A 121 -6.79 -6.92 -8.33
N LEU A 122 -7.04 -6.17 -9.39
CA LEU A 122 -6.04 -5.81 -10.40
C LEU A 122 -5.97 -4.28 -10.48
N GLN A 123 -4.77 -3.73 -10.32
CA GLN A 123 -4.53 -2.30 -10.47
C GLN A 123 -3.36 -2.02 -11.41
N TYR A 124 -3.51 -0.93 -12.15
CA TYR A 124 -2.47 -0.36 -12.99
C TYR A 124 -2.41 1.14 -12.74
N ALA A 125 -1.23 1.69 -12.43
CA ALA A 125 -1.04 3.12 -12.26
C ALA A 125 0.14 3.65 -13.07
N THR A 126 0.12 4.93 -13.40
CA THR A 126 1.18 5.62 -14.15
C THR A 126 1.73 6.81 -13.38
N ASP A 127 3.03 7.04 -13.56
CA ASP A 127 3.73 8.28 -13.23
C ASP A 127 3.44 8.79 -11.81
N ALA A 128 2.81 9.96 -11.65
CA ALA A 128 2.52 10.56 -10.34
C ALA A 128 1.72 9.62 -9.41
N MET A 129 0.94 8.69 -9.95
CA MET A 129 0.10 7.77 -9.18
C MET A 129 0.87 6.57 -8.63
N THR A 130 2.13 6.35 -9.03
CA THR A 130 2.92 5.17 -8.66
C THR A 130 3.49 5.22 -7.24
N SER A 131 3.87 6.40 -6.75
CA SER A 131 4.62 6.54 -5.49
C SER A 131 3.77 6.28 -4.26
N ASN A 132 2.57 6.87 -4.18
CA ASN A 132 1.60 6.49 -3.16
C ASN A 132 0.95 5.15 -3.51
N GLY A 133 0.59 4.96 -4.79
CA GLY A 133 0.06 3.71 -5.33
C GLY A 133 -1.34 3.33 -4.83
N LYS A 134 -2.12 4.28 -4.29
CA LYS A 134 -3.47 4.03 -3.73
C LYS A 134 -4.54 4.96 -4.28
N GLY A 135 -4.20 5.85 -5.22
CA GLY A 135 -5.12 6.81 -5.81
C GLY A 135 -4.77 8.27 -5.54
N LEU A 136 -3.77 8.57 -4.69
CA LEU A 136 -3.26 9.93 -4.51
C LEU A 136 -1.99 10.16 -5.34
N PRO A 137 -1.90 11.21 -6.17
CA PRO A 137 -0.70 11.50 -6.95
C PRO A 137 0.39 12.17 -6.09
N GLN A 138 1.64 11.92 -6.45
CA GLN A 138 2.83 12.56 -5.90
C GLN A 138 3.77 12.97 -7.04
N GLY A 139 3.37 13.94 -7.85
CA GLY A 139 4.10 14.31 -9.07
C GLY A 139 4.92 15.59 -8.96
N GLY A 140 4.96 16.24 -7.79
CA GLY A 140 5.52 17.58 -7.63
C GLY A 140 7.01 17.63 -7.33
N SER A 141 7.49 16.70 -6.49
CA SER A 141 8.84 16.75 -5.90
C SER A 141 9.73 15.55 -6.24
N ILE A 142 9.15 14.49 -6.82
CA ILE A 142 9.79 13.21 -7.07
C ILE A 142 9.68 12.90 -8.56
N ASN A 143 10.78 12.47 -9.17
CA ASN A 143 10.72 11.83 -10.48
C ASN A 143 10.25 10.38 -10.27
N ASN A 144 8.98 10.14 -10.56
CA ASN A 144 8.32 8.84 -10.47
C ASN A 144 7.66 8.45 -11.78
N ASP A 145 8.18 8.95 -12.91
CA ASP A 145 7.79 8.50 -14.24
C ASP A 145 7.97 6.98 -14.32
N GLY A 146 6.94 6.30 -14.82
CA GLY A 146 6.90 4.85 -14.88
C GLY A 146 5.53 4.27 -14.58
N THR A 147 5.51 3.03 -14.11
CA THR A 147 4.27 2.24 -13.97
C THR A 147 4.24 1.45 -12.67
N LEU A 148 3.02 1.20 -12.19
CA LEU A 148 2.74 0.28 -11.09
C LEU A 148 1.74 -0.77 -11.57
N TRP A 149 2.11 -2.05 -11.45
CA TRP A 149 1.16 -3.16 -11.53
C TRP A 149 0.93 -3.74 -10.14
N ARG A 150 -0.33 -4.02 -9.81
CA ARG A 150 -0.67 -4.75 -8.58
C ARG A 150 -1.71 -5.82 -8.87
N VAL A 151 -1.41 -7.03 -8.42
CA VAL A 151 -2.35 -8.16 -8.39
C VAL A 151 -2.46 -8.59 -6.94
N LEU A 152 -3.67 -8.56 -6.40
CA LEU A 152 -3.92 -8.86 -4.99
C LEU A 152 -5.11 -9.80 -4.89
N ASP A 153 -4.95 -10.90 -4.17
CA ASP A 153 -6.03 -11.81 -3.79
C ASP A 153 -6.04 -11.92 -2.27
N HIS A 154 -7.17 -11.57 -1.64
CA HIS A 154 -7.30 -11.66 -0.19
C HIS A 154 -8.72 -12.04 0.21
N GLY A 155 -8.88 -12.53 1.42
CA GLY A 155 -10.20 -12.96 1.86
C GLY A 155 -10.27 -13.31 3.33
N ALA A 156 -11.49 -13.57 3.74
CA ALA A 156 -11.81 -14.15 5.03
C ALA A 156 -12.93 -15.17 4.85
N ILE A 157 -12.70 -16.40 5.31
CA ILE A 157 -13.62 -17.52 5.14
C ILE A 157 -13.72 -18.32 6.45
N SER A 158 -14.82 -19.04 6.62
CA SER A 158 -15.01 -20.00 7.71
C SER A 158 -14.93 -21.44 7.19
N LEU A 159 -14.10 -22.26 7.83
CA LEU A 159 -13.86 -23.66 7.47
C LEU A 159 -14.49 -24.57 8.54
N GLY A 160 -15.75 -24.94 8.33
CA GLY A 160 -16.54 -25.64 9.34
C GLY A 160 -16.93 -24.70 10.50
N ASP A 161 -17.05 -25.25 11.70
CA ASP A 161 -17.54 -24.50 12.87
C ASP A 161 -16.40 -23.93 13.74
N SER A 162 -15.23 -24.56 13.72
CA SER A 162 -14.13 -24.23 14.64
C SER A 162 -13.00 -23.41 14.01
N TRP A 163 -13.02 -23.15 12.71
CA TRP A 163 -11.95 -22.44 12.02
C TRP A 163 -12.46 -21.25 11.23
N ASP A 164 -11.83 -20.10 11.43
CA ASP A 164 -11.84 -18.99 10.48
C ASP A 164 -10.44 -18.82 9.90
N LEU A 165 -10.35 -18.30 8.67
CA LEU A 165 -9.09 -18.07 7.98
C LEU A 165 -9.14 -16.72 7.29
N MET A 166 -8.12 -15.90 7.53
CA MET A 166 -7.77 -14.77 6.67
C MET A 166 -6.53 -15.10 5.86
N TYR A 167 -6.44 -14.57 4.65
CA TYR A 167 -5.27 -14.76 3.80
C TYR A 167 -5.06 -13.56 2.88
N VAL A 168 -3.84 -13.43 2.39
CA VAL A 168 -3.43 -12.46 1.37
C VAL A 168 -2.35 -13.09 0.48
N GLY A 169 -2.43 -12.84 -0.81
CA GLY A 169 -1.35 -12.99 -1.76
C GLY A 169 -1.31 -11.75 -2.63
N MET A 170 -0.16 -11.09 -2.72
CA MET A 170 -0.01 -9.91 -3.55
C MET A 170 1.32 -9.92 -4.29
N TYR A 171 1.24 -9.52 -5.56
CA TYR A 171 2.35 -9.07 -6.38
C TYR A 171 2.20 -7.58 -6.64
N GLN A 172 3.26 -6.82 -6.45
CA GLN A 172 3.33 -5.42 -6.83
C GLN A 172 4.64 -5.14 -7.55
N ASP A 173 4.57 -4.54 -8.74
CA ASP A 173 5.72 -4.14 -9.54
C ASP A 173 5.65 -2.63 -9.76
N ILE A 174 6.53 -1.89 -9.08
CA ILE A 174 6.75 -0.48 -9.33
C ILE A 174 7.98 -0.40 -10.23
N ASN A 175 7.76 -0.14 -11.51
CA ASN A 175 8.80 -0.04 -12.53
C ASN A 175 8.96 1.42 -12.94
N LEU A 176 9.99 2.08 -12.40
CA LEU A 176 10.28 3.49 -12.63
C LEU A 176 11.36 3.68 -13.69
N ASP A 177 11.29 4.77 -14.44
CA ASP A 177 12.26 5.10 -15.51
C ASP A 177 13.67 5.38 -14.95
N ASN A 178 13.74 5.89 -13.72
CA ASN A 178 14.99 6.11 -13.00
C ASN A 178 15.64 4.82 -12.44
N ASN A 179 15.02 3.66 -12.70
CA ASN A 179 15.41 2.33 -12.22
C ASN A 179 15.46 2.19 -10.69
N ASN A 180 14.71 2.98 -9.92
CA ASN A 180 14.72 2.95 -8.45
C ASN A 180 13.41 2.42 -7.85
N GLY A 181 12.62 1.70 -8.64
CA GLY A 181 11.43 0.98 -8.21
C GLY A 181 11.71 -0.37 -7.54
N THR A 182 10.67 -1.18 -7.39
CA THR A 182 10.73 -2.45 -6.66
C THR A 182 9.70 -3.46 -7.16
N LYS A 183 10.05 -4.76 -7.13
CA LYS A 183 9.08 -5.86 -7.23
C LYS A 183 8.88 -6.48 -5.87
N TRP A 184 7.64 -6.53 -5.41
CA TRP A 184 7.28 -7.02 -4.09
C TRP A 184 6.28 -8.16 -4.20
N TRP A 185 6.64 -9.27 -3.57
CA TRP A 185 5.76 -10.39 -3.29
C TRP A 185 5.47 -10.44 -1.80
N THR A 186 4.19 -10.58 -1.44
CA THR A 186 3.79 -10.88 -0.07
C THR A 186 2.73 -11.97 -0.06
N VAL A 187 2.89 -12.92 0.85
CA VAL A 187 1.90 -13.97 1.11
C VAL A 187 1.73 -14.12 2.61
N GLY A 188 0.48 -14.27 3.05
CA GLY A 188 0.17 -14.38 4.46
C GLY A 188 -1.09 -15.17 4.71
N VAL A 189 -1.09 -15.93 5.80
CA VAL A 189 -2.25 -16.68 6.28
C VAL A 189 -2.41 -16.48 7.78
N ARG A 190 -3.66 -16.36 8.21
CA ARG A 190 -4.03 -16.24 9.62
C ARG A 190 -5.24 -17.11 9.94
N PRO A 191 -5.01 -18.40 10.23
CA PRO A 191 -6.04 -19.25 10.80
C PRO A 191 -6.33 -18.88 12.26
N MET A 192 -7.60 -18.93 12.63
CA MET A 192 -8.12 -18.78 13.97
C MET A 192 -8.87 -20.06 14.34
N TYR A 193 -8.42 -20.74 15.39
CA TYR A 193 -9.12 -21.87 15.98
C TYR A 193 -9.96 -21.42 17.17
N LYS A 194 -11.25 -21.74 17.14
CA LYS A 194 -12.25 -21.34 18.15
C LYS A 194 -12.35 -22.43 19.23
N TRP A 195 -11.82 -22.17 20.42
CA TRP A 195 -11.99 -23.05 21.58
C TRP A 195 -13.37 -22.93 22.19
N THR A 196 -13.83 -21.68 22.31
CA THR A 196 -15.15 -21.30 22.81
C THR A 196 -15.67 -20.13 21.99
N PRO A 197 -16.94 -19.72 22.13
CA PRO A 197 -17.48 -18.56 21.43
C PRO A 197 -16.74 -17.24 21.70
N ILE A 198 -15.89 -17.16 22.73
CA ILE A 198 -15.18 -15.93 23.12
C ILE A 198 -13.66 -16.13 23.29
N MET A 199 -13.13 -17.33 23.01
CA MET A 199 -11.71 -17.67 23.19
C MET A 199 -11.17 -18.43 22.00
N SER A 200 -10.01 -18.02 21.49
CA SER A 200 -9.39 -18.59 20.30
C SER A 200 -7.87 -18.61 20.38
N THR A 201 -7.26 -19.46 19.56
CA THR A 201 -5.82 -19.38 19.23
C THR A 201 -5.69 -18.93 17.79
N LEU A 202 -4.86 -17.90 17.56
CA LEU A 202 -4.53 -17.42 16.23
C LEU A 202 -3.07 -17.76 15.93
N LEU A 203 -2.83 -18.18 14.70
CA LEU A 203 -1.50 -18.26 14.11
C LEU A 203 -1.49 -17.29 12.93
N GLU A 204 -0.44 -16.48 12.80
CA GLU A 204 -0.20 -15.67 11.59
C GLU A 204 1.17 -16.05 11.04
N VAL A 205 1.23 -16.40 9.77
CA VAL A 205 2.47 -16.63 9.04
C VAL A 205 2.46 -15.69 7.84
N GLY A 206 3.49 -14.86 7.73
CA GLY A 206 3.68 -13.93 6.63
C GLY A 206 5.07 -14.08 6.03
N TYR A 207 5.18 -13.89 4.73
CA TYR A 207 6.44 -13.84 3.99
C TYR A 207 6.41 -12.66 3.02
N ASP A 208 7.48 -11.89 3.04
CA ASP A 208 7.73 -10.78 2.14
C ASP A 208 9.04 -11.01 1.37
N ASN A 209 9.03 -10.66 0.10
CA ASN A 209 10.21 -10.66 -0.77
C ASN A 209 10.18 -9.42 -1.67
N VAL A 210 11.24 -8.60 -1.62
CA VAL A 210 11.33 -7.34 -2.36
C VAL A 210 12.63 -7.29 -3.15
N GLU A 211 12.53 -7.24 -4.46
CA GLU A 211 13.63 -7.03 -5.40
C GLU A 211 13.79 -5.53 -5.66
N SER A 212 15.02 -5.02 -5.54
CA SER A 212 15.35 -3.68 -6.01
C SER A 212 15.45 -3.66 -7.53
N GLN A 213 14.69 -2.78 -8.20
CA GLN A 213 14.84 -2.56 -9.64
C GLN A 213 16.26 -2.07 -9.99
N LYS A 214 16.89 -1.34 -9.06
CA LYS A 214 18.18 -0.69 -9.30
C LYS A 214 19.35 -1.66 -9.25
N THR A 215 19.33 -2.54 -8.26
CA THR A 215 20.47 -3.40 -7.96
C THR A 215 20.25 -4.85 -8.37
N GLY A 216 18.99 -5.27 -8.55
CA GLY A 216 18.60 -6.64 -8.82
C GLY A 216 18.67 -7.57 -7.60
N ASP A 217 19.08 -7.06 -6.43
CA ASP A 217 19.14 -7.87 -5.21
C ASP A 217 17.78 -7.97 -4.52
N ASN A 218 17.62 -9.05 -3.76
CA ASN A 218 16.38 -9.40 -3.07
C ASN A 218 16.54 -9.31 -1.55
N ASN A 219 15.61 -8.61 -0.91
CA ASN A 219 15.39 -8.66 0.53
C ASN A 219 14.22 -9.59 0.83
N ASN A 220 14.31 -10.38 1.89
CA ASN A 220 13.21 -11.24 2.30
C ASN A 220 13.06 -11.33 3.82
N GLN A 221 11.84 -11.58 4.27
CA GLN A 221 11.51 -11.77 5.68
C GLN A 221 10.34 -12.73 5.80
N TYR A 222 10.42 -13.68 6.73
CA TYR A 222 9.23 -14.37 7.23
C TYR A 222 8.98 -14.04 8.69
N LYS A 223 7.70 -13.98 9.04
CA LYS A 223 7.22 -13.72 10.40
C LYS A 223 6.20 -14.77 10.79
N ILE A 224 6.33 -15.30 12.00
CA ILE A 224 5.40 -16.24 12.60
C ILE A 224 4.94 -15.68 13.94
N THR A 225 3.63 -15.50 14.11
CA THR A 225 3.01 -15.04 15.36
C THR A 225 2.03 -16.08 15.87
N LEU A 226 2.17 -16.51 17.12
CA LEU A 226 1.17 -17.31 17.83
C LEU A 226 0.53 -16.45 18.91
N ALA A 227 -0.81 -16.40 18.96
CA ALA A 227 -1.53 -15.60 19.93
C ALA A 227 -2.69 -16.38 20.55
N GLN A 228 -2.85 -16.24 21.86
CA GLN A 228 -4.09 -16.59 22.56
C GLN A 228 -4.96 -15.34 22.65
N GLN A 229 -6.23 -15.44 22.26
CA GLN A 229 -7.13 -14.30 22.16
C GLN A 229 -8.45 -14.56 22.89
N TRP A 230 -8.98 -13.50 23.49
CA TRP A 230 -10.37 -13.39 23.93
C TRP A 230 -11.05 -12.25 23.18
N GLN A 231 -12.19 -12.53 22.55
CA GLN A 231 -12.88 -11.56 21.71
C GLN A 231 -14.40 -11.54 21.93
N ALA A 232 -15.02 -10.41 21.64
CA ALA A 232 -16.47 -10.22 21.76
C ALA A 232 -17.23 -10.80 20.55
N GLY A 233 -17.23 -12.13 20.42
CA GLY A 233 -17.93 -12.87 19.37
C GLY A 233 -17.12 -14.05 18.82
N ASP A 234 -17.71 -14.80 17.90
CA ASP A 234 -17.17 -16.06 17.37
C ASP A 234 -16.60 -15.92 15.94
N SER A 235 -16.28 -14.70 15.51
CA SER A 235 -15.67 -14.43 14.19
C SER A 235 -14.23 -13.92 14.32
N ILE A 236 -13.41 -14.20 13.31
CA ILE A 236 -12.09 -13.56 13.14
C ILE A 236 -12.17 -12.03 13.01
N TRP A 237 -13.34 -11.50 12.64
CA TRP A 237 -13.66 -10.07 12.59
C TRP A 237 -14.24 -9.53 13.91
N SER A 238 -14.55 -10.37 14.89
CA SER A 238 -15.12 -9.91 16.16
C SER A 238 -14.12 -9.03 16.93
N ARG A 239 -14.58 -7.85 17.35
CA ARG A 239 -13.85 -6.91 18.20
C ARG A 239 -14.78 -6.36 19.30
N PRO A 240 -14.28 -5.92 20.47
CA PRO A 240 -12.87 -5.90 20.88
C PRO A 240 -12.22 -7.28 21.00
N ALA A 241 -10.89 -7.31 20.91
CA ALA A 241 -10.08 -8.49 21.14
C ALA A 241 -8.88 -8.17 22.04
N ILE A 242 -8.62 -9.01 23.04
CA ILE A 242 -7.44 -8.97 23.90
C ILE A 242 -6.57 -10.18 23.56
N ARG A 243 -5.27 -9.95 23.35
CA ARG A 243 -4.31 -10.97 22.89
C ARG A 243 -3.13 -11.05 23.85
N VAL A 244 -2.64 -12.26 24.07
CA VAL A 244 -1.28 -12.54 24.56
C VAL A 244 -0.57 -13.29 23.45
N PHE A 245 0.60 -12.81 23.01
CA PHE A 245 1.25 -13.30 21.80
C PHE A 245 2.74 -13.50 21.97
N ALA A 246 3.30 -14.33 21.09
CA ALA A 246 4.71 -14.42 20.80
C ALA A 246 4.91 -14.38 19.28
N THR A 247 5.90 -13.62 18.83
CA THR A 247 6.27 -13.43 17.43
C THR A 247 7.73 -13.78 17.25
N TYR A 248 8.05 -14.47 16.17
CA TYR A 248 9.40 -14.67 15.67
C TYR A 248 9.50 -14.13 14.25
N ALA A 249 10.58 -13.44 13.93
CA ALA A 249 10.88 -12.97 12.58
C ALA A 249 12.32 -13.29 12.23
N LYS A 250 12.54 -13.68 10.97
CA LYS A 250 13.84 -13.91 10.38
C LYS A 250 13.90 -13.19 9.04
N TRP A 251 14.98 -12.46 8.81
CA TRP A 251 15.19 -11.73 7.56
C TRP A 251 16.60 -11.94 7.02
N ASP A 252 16.72 -11.84 5.70
CA ASP A 252 17.99 -11.79 4.96
C ASP A 252 17.84 -10.64 3.95
N GLU A 253 18.49 -9.51 4.26
CA GLU A 253 18.49 -8.32 3.43
C GLU A 253 19.89 -8.05 2.86
N LYS A 254 19.91 -7.72 1.57
CA LYS A 254 21.12 -7.52 0.77
C LYS A 254 21.22 -6.11 0.20
N TRP A 255 20.17 -5.31 0.33
CA TRP A 255 20.14 -3.95 -0.17
C TRP A 255 19.31 -3.04 0.75
N GLY A 256 19.55 -1.74 0.67
CA GLY A 256 18.77 -0.73 1.38
C GLY A 256 18.87 0.63 0.72
N TYR A 257 18.05 1.57 1.17
CA TYR A 257 18.10 2.95 0.68
C TYR A 257 19.17 3.74 1.43
N ALA A 258 20.02 4.45 0.70
CA ALA A 258 20.91 5.43 1.32
C ALA A 258 20.09 6.57 1.96
N ASN A 259 20.50 7.00 3.14
CA ASN A 259 20.01 8.21 3.81
C ASN A 259 21.07 9.33 3.83
N GLY A 260 20.74 10.49 4.40
CA GLY A 260 21.64 11.65 4.51
C GLY A 260 22.95 11.39 5.26
N ASP A 261 23.00 10.36 6.10
CA ASP A 261 24.17 9.97 6.88
C ASP A 261 25.04 8.92 6.17
N SER A 262 24.67 8.52 4.95
CA SER A 262 25.43 7.57 4.13
C SER A 262 26.82 8.09 3.72
N GLY A 263 27.09 9.39 3.85
CA GLY A 263 28.36 9.99 3.46
C GLY A 263 28.52 10.15 1.94
N THR A 264 29.70 10.65 1.56
CA THR A 264 30.00 11.06 0.17
C THR A 264 29.93 9.89 -0.80
N GLY A 265 29.29 10.09 -1.95
CA GLY A 265 29.17 9.09 -3.03
C GLY A 265 27.86 8.32 -3.04
N TYR A 266 26.97 8.57 -2.08
CA TYR A 266 25.63 7.97 -2.03
C TYR A 266 24.55 9.04 -2.13
N THR A 267 23.54 8.79 -2.96
CA THR A 267 22.39 9.68 -3.12
C THR A 267 21.27 9.22 -2.19
N SER A 268 20.78 10.12 -1.33
CA SER A 268 19.66 9.81 -0.43
C SER A 268 18.42 9.36 -1.21
N GLY A 269 17.74 8.31 -0.74
CA GLY A 269 16.57 7.72 -1.40
C GLY A 269 16.88 6.77 -2.56
N VAL A 270 18.16 6.57 -2.89
CA VAL A 270 18.58 5.61 -3.92
C VAL A 270 18.97 4.27 -3.29
N ALA A 271 18.56 3.18 -3.92
CA ALA A 271 18.89 1.82 -3.47
C ALA A 271 20.37 1.47 -3.73
N TYR A 272 21.00 0.81 -2.76
CA TYR A 272 22.37 0.30 -2.86
C TYR A 272 22.49 -1.08 -2.23
N ASN A 273 23.41 -1.88 -2.75
CA ASN A 273 23.74 -3.19 -2.18
C ASN A 273 24.61 -3.05 -0.95
N ASP A 274 24.39 -3.97 -0.02
CA ASP A 274 25.31 -4.21 1.07
C ASP A 274 26.64 -4.75 0.54
N THR A 275 27.70 -4.37 1.23
CA THR A 275 29.06 -4.83 0.96
C THR A 275 29.73 -5.17 2.28
N SER A 276 30.90 -5.83 2.22
CA SER A 276 31.70 -6.09 3.43
C SER A 276 32.13 -4.82 4.18
N ALA A 277 32.16 -3.67 3.49
CA ALA A 277 32.57 -2.39 4.06
C ALA A 277 31.40 -1.53 4.55
N LYS A 278 30.18 -1.79 4.08
CA LYS A 278 29.02 -0.93 4.34
C LYS A 278 27.70 -1.66 4.17
N THR A 279 26.82 -1.48 5.16
CA THR A 279 25.47 -2.02 5.20
C THR A 279 24.45 -0.89 5.12
N PHE A 280 23.50 -1.00 4.22
CA PHE A 280 22.33 -0.14 4.03
C PHE A 280 21.05 -0.80 4.55
N SER A 281 21.05 -2.12 4.70
CA SER A 281 19.90 -2.91 5.11
C SER A 281 19.89 -3.27 6.61
N ARG A 282 18.92 -4.09 7.03
CA ARG A 282 18.87 -4.71 8.37
C ARG A 282 19.76 -5.96 8.48
N GLY A 283 20.46 -6.33 7.42
CA GLY A 283 21.38 -7.46 7.33
C GLY A 283 20.69 -8.83 7.34
N ASP A 284 21.44 -9.83 7.77
CA ASP A 284 20.94 -11.20 7.99
C ASP A 284 20.84 -11.45 9.49
N ASN A 285 19.61 -11.49 10.01
CA ASN A 285 19.38 -11.66 11.44
C ASN A 285 17.99 -12.25 11.76
N ASP A 286 17.76 -12.60 13.02
CA ASP A 286 16.47 -12.98 13.59
C ASP A 286 16.15 -12.19 14.86
N GLU A 287 14.88 -12.21 15.27
CA GLU A 287 14.44 -11.73 16.57
C GLU A 287 13.11 -12.37 16.99
N TRP A 288 12.85 -12.43 18.29
CA TRP A 288 11.55 -12.79 18.86
C TRP A 288 11.04 -11.73 19.84
N THR A 289 9.72 -11.59 19.89
CA THR A 289 9.02 -10.66 20.79
C THR A 289 7.80 -11.33 21.39
N PHE A 290 7.32 -10.81 22.52
CA PHE A 290 6.11 -11.30 23.17
C PHE A 290 5.47 -10.17 23.96
N GLY A 291 4.16 -10.27 24.21
CA GLY A 291 3.45 -9.25 24.96
C GLY A 291 1.95 -9.43 24.98
N ALA A 292 1.25 -8.38 25.38
CA ALA A 292 -0.19 -8.30 25.34
C ALA A 292 -0.63 -7.08 24.54
N GLN A 293 -1.75 -7.20 23.81
CA GLN A 293 -2.32 -6.14 22.98
C GLN A 293 -3.85 -6.18 23.07
N MET A 294 -4.48 -5.03 22.93
CA MET A 294 -5.92 -4.90 22.69
C MET A 294 -6.17 -4.19 21.34
N GLU A 295 -7.20 -4.63 20.61
CA GLU A 295 -7.66 -4.01 19.36
C GLU A 295 -9.20 -3.90 19.37
N ILE A 296 -9.73 -2.76 18.90
CA ILE A 296 -11.17 -2.49 18.84
C ILE A 296 -11.53 -1.55 17.67
N TRP A 297 -12.73 -1.75 17.12
CA TRP A 297 -13.52 -0.78 16.36
C TRP A 297 -14.98 -0.90 16.84
N TRP A 298 -15.73 0.21 16.86
CA TRP A 298 -17.09 0.26 17.43
C TRP A 298 -18.06 1.05 16.57
#